data_AF-X1EC01-F1
#
_entry.id   AF-X1EC01-F1
#
_cell.length_a   1.000
_cell.length_b   1.000
_cell.length_c   1.000
_cell.angle_alpha   90.00
_cell.angle_beta   90.00
_cell.angle_gamma   90.00
#
_symmetry.space_group_name_H-M   'P 1'
#
loop_
_entity.id
_entity.type
_entity.pdbx_description
1 polymer ?
#
loop_
_entity_poly.entity_id
_entity_poly.type
_entity_poly.pdbx_seq_one_letter_code
_entity_poly.pdbx_strand_id
1 'polypeptide(L)'
;MFKRFHPNEKFNDVQLLWNKLKEPFFWKKPQIVATCFTSDLFQKSVTDSFINNVIDTIYCTSDLHSYILLTKRAKRACDLLKKIQANGFELKGLGTEKYRNFLENIWLGATVEHQDYVERAENLRTVDIDGHKWLSFEPLLGPIDPKICKGFDWVVVGGESGSQARYMEPKWVYPIRDYCLEHGILFYFKQWGNQKKGYILDGQVYRDIPFSCHDLIMSTTSQIQLI
;
A
#
# COMPACT_ATOMS: atom_id res chain seq x y z
N MET A 1 -2.36 -13.75 8.00
CA MET A 1 -3.74 -13.49 8.46
C MET A 1 -3.76 -12.13 9.18
N PHE A 2 -4.37 -11.10 8.59
CA PHE A 2 -4.37 -9.74 9.15
C PHE A 2 -5.23 -9.66 10.43
N LYS A 3 -4.61 -9.32 11.57
CA LYS A 3 -5.30 -9.04 12.84
C LYS A 3 -5.66 -7.55 12.90
N ARG A 4 -6.92 -7.28 13.23
CA ARG A 4 -7.46 -5.93 13.43
C ARG A 4 -7.09 -5.49 14.84
N PHE A 5 -6.58 -4.27 14.99
CA PHE A 5 -6.56 -3.58 16.27
C PHE A 5 -7.88 -2.81 16.38
N HIS A 6 -8.63 -3.09 17.44
CA HIS A 6 -9.87 -2.44 17.90
C HIS A 6 -11.22 -3.05 17.46
N PRO A 7 -12.08 -3.43 18.44
CA PRO A 7 -13.51 -3.63 18.26
C PRO A 7 -14.25 -2.29 18.42
N ASN A 8 -15.09 -1.93 17.44
CA ASN A 8 -16.28 -1.07 17.62
C ASN A 8 -16.11 0.34 18.24
N GLU A 9 -15.23 1.21 17.73
CA GLU A 9 -15.33 2.65 18.03
C GLU A 9 -15.54 3.48 16.76
N LYS A 10 -16.39 4.50 16.86
CA LYS A 10 -16.78 5.40 15.76
C LYS A 10 -15.56 6.23 15.32
N PHE A 11 -15.15 6.07 14.07
CA PHE A 11 -14.04 6.77 13.44
C PHE A 11 -14.34 8.27 13.24
N ASN A 12 -14.14 9.09 14.27
CA ASN A 12 -14.20 10.55 14.11
C ASN A 12 -12.86 11.25 14.42
N ASP A 13 -12.02 10.69 15.30
CA ASP A 13 -10.75 11.32 15.71
C ASP A 13 -9.52 10.56 15.21
N VAL A 14 -8.61 11.30 14.57
CA VAL A 14 -7.32 10.77 14.12
C VAL A 14 -6.36 10.70 15.29
N GLN A 15 -5.92 9.48 15.62
CA GLN A 15 -4.91 9.24 16.64
C GLN A 15 -3.53 9.06 15.99
N LEU A 16 -2.55 9.82 16.46
CA LEU A 16 -1.16 9.74 16.00
C LEU A 16 -0.37 8.88 16.99
N LEU A 17 0.03 7.68 16.56
CA LEU A 17 0.71 6.69 17.40
C LEU A 17 2.22 6.90 17.43
N TRP A 18 2.69 8.01 18.01
CA TRP A 18 4.12 8.38 18.06
C TRP A 18 5.03 7.31 18.66
N ASN A 19 4.54 6.56 19.65
CA ASN A 19 5.29 5.48 20.29
C ASN A 19 5.60 4.31 19.34
N LYS A 20 4.77 4.11 18.31
CA LYS A 20 4.92 3.02 17.33
C LYS A 20 6.07 3.23 16.36
N LEU A 21 6.48 4.48 16.13
CA LEU A 21 7.57 4.82 15.20
C LEU A 21 8.94 4.25 15.61
N LYS A 22 9.09 3.80 16.85
CA LYS A 22 10.32 3.16 17.35
C LYS A 22 10.35 1.65 17.14
N GLU A 23 9.21 1.00 16.91
CA GLU A 23 9.13 -0.47 16.83
C GLU A 23 10.04 -1.09 15.73
N PRO A 24 10.12 -0.52 14.51
CA PRO A 24 10.98 -1.04 13.45
C PRO A 24 12.44 -1.21 13.82
N PHE A 25 12.97 -0.30 14.65
CA PHE A 25 14.37 -0.32 15.07
C PHE A 25 14.71 -1.55 15.92
N PHE A 26 13.72 -2.22 16.51
CA PHE A 26 13.93 -3.39 17.37
C PHE A 26 13.69 -4.72 16.66
N TRP A 27 13.16 -4.71 15.42
CA TRP A 27 12.89 -5.92 14.67
C TRP A 27 14.18 -6.45 14.03
N LYS A 28 14.49 -7.72 14.27
CA LYS A 28 15.73 -8.36 13.80
C LYS A 28 15.60 -9.09 12.47
N LYS A 29 14.37 -9.23 11.96
CA LYS A 29 14.07 -9.95 10.72
C LYS A 29 13.44 -9.00 9.71
N PRO A 30 13.69 -9.19 8.40
CA PRO A 30 12.98 -8.42 7.38
C PRO A 30 11.46 -8.47 7.58
N GLN A 31 10.79 -7.34 7.40
CA GLN A 31 9.35 -7.19 7.54
C GLN A 31 8.82 -6.39 6.35
N ILE A 32 7.60 -6.72 5.93
CA ILE A 32 6.79 -5.85 5.07
C ILE A 32 5.79 -5.15 5.99
N VAL A 33 5.88 -3.82 6.05
CA VAL A 33 5.27 -2.99 7.07
C VAL A 33 4.27 -2.06 6.42
N ALA A 34 2.99 -2.14 6.79
CA ALA A 34 2.02 -1.17 6.30
C ALA A 34 1.87 -0.01 7.28
N THR A 35 1.94 1.22 6.78
CA THR A 35 1.82 2.43 7.63
C THR A 35 0.38 2.69 8.08
N CYS A 36 -0.59 2.22 7.31
CA CYS A 36 -2.01 2.28 7.64
C CYS A 36 -2.83 1.41 6.68
N PHE A 37 -3.89 0.76 7.18
CA PHE A 37 -4.89 0.06 6.34
C PHE A 37 -6.32 0.51 6.58
N THR A 38 -6.65 0.98 7.78
CA THR A 38 -7.99 1.48 8.15
C THR A 38 -8.04 3.00 8.29
N SER A 39 -6.90 3.65 8.14
CA SER A 39 -6.71 5.10 8.16
C SER A 39 -5.91 5.52 6.91
N ASP A 40 -5.46 6.77 6.87
CA ASP A 40 -4.65 7.27 5.77
C ASP A 40 -3.59 8.25 6.31
N LEU A 41 -2.32 7.91 6.13
CA LEU A 41 -1.18 8.74 6.58
C LEU A 41 -1.24 10.16 6.01
N PHE A 42 -1.84 10.34 4.85
CA PHE A 42 -1.87 11.60 4.11
C PHE A 42 -3.19 12.36 4.25
N GLN A 43 -4.09 11.96 5.15
CA GLN A 43 -5.32 12.72 5.41
C GLN A 43 -5.05 14.07 6.10
N LYS A 44 -5.95 15.04 5.89
CA LYS A 44 -5.79 16.45 6.26
C LYS A 44 -5.40 16.70 7.72
N SER A 45 -5.90 15.91 8.66
CA SER A 45 -5.65 16.07 10.10
C SER A 45 -4.30 15.50 10.56
N VAL A 46 -3.62 14.70 9.74
CA VAL A 46 -2.25 14.24 10.05
C VAL A 46 -1.28 15.37 9.73
N THR A 47 -0.50 15.80 10.73
CA THR A 47 0.45 16.90 10.60
C THR A 47 1.68 16.49 9.78
N ASP A 48 2.28 17.45 9.08
CA ASP A 48 3.51 17.22 8.32
C ASP A 48 4.66 16.78 9.24
N SER A 49 4.69 17.24 10.49
CA SER A 49 5.64 16.78 11.51
C SER A 49 5.55 15.27 11.73
N PHE A 50 4.33 14.72 11.87
CA PHE A 50 4.16 13.28 12.04
C PHE A 50 4.55 12.51 10.77
N ILE A 51 4.13 12.98 9.59
CA ILE A 51 4.49 12.35 8.32
C ILE A 51 6.01 12.33 8.15
N ASN A 52 6.70 13.43 8.42
CA ASN A 52 8.16 13.50 8.33
C ASN A 52 8.83 12.50 9.30
N ASN A 53 8.30 12.32 10.51
CA ASN A 53 8.83 11.31 11.44
C ASN A 53 8.57 9.87 10.96
N VAL A 54 7.43 9.60 10.32
CA VAL A 54 7.17 8.30 9.67
C VAL A 54 8.20 8.06 8.55
N ILE A 55 8.41 9.04 7.67
CA ILE A 55 9.40 8.94 6.60
C ILE A 55 10.81 8.75 7.17
N ASP A 56 11.18 9.46 8.24
CA ASP A 56 12.47 9.29 8.93
C ASP A 56 12.63 7.86 9.47
N THR A 57 11.59 7.27 10.05
CA THR A 57 11.62 5.86 10.50
C THR A 57 11.82 4.91 9.31
N ILE A 58 11.06 5.10 8.22
CA ILE A 58 11.17 4.31 6.99
C ILE A 58 12.60 4.39 6.45
N TYR A 59 13.12 5.61 6.32
CA TYR A 59 14.47 5.89 5.87
C TYR A 59 15.53 5.22 6.75
N CYS A 60 15.47 5.40 8.07
CA CYS A 60 16.47 4.84 8.98
C CYS A 60 16.48 3.30 8.97
N THR A 61 15.34 2.65 8.70
CA THR A 61 15.20 1.19 8.77
C THR A 61 15.04 0.52 7.40
N SER A 62 15.29 1.26 6.31
CA SER A 62 15.17 0.78 4.94
C SER A 62 16.17 -0.32 4.56
N ASP A 63 17.20 -0.58 5.36
CA ASP A 63 18.17 -1.65 5.08
C ASP A 63 17.66 -3.04 5.53
N LEU A 64 16.47 -3.09 6.13
CA LEU A 64 15.88 -4.34 6.62
C LEU A 64 14.40 -4.50 6.27
N HIS A 65 13.66 -3.40 6.09
CA HIS A 65 12.20 -3.44 5.97
C HIS A 65 11.71 -2.78 4.70
N SER A 66 10.62 -3.32 4.15
CA SER A 66 9.85 -2.68 3.08
C SER A 66 8.53 -2.13 3.62
N TYR A 67 8.05 -1.06 3.01
CA TYR A 67 6.96 -0.25 3.56
C TYR A 67 5.83 -0.06 2.55
N ILE A 68 4.64 -0.56 2.91
CA ILE A 68 3.40 -0.39 2.16
C ILE A 68 2.76 0.94 2.57
N LEU A 69 2.73 1.88 1.62
CA LEU A 69 1.99 3.12 1.71
C LEU A 69 0.71 2.98 0.90
N LEU A 70 -0.47 3.04 1.53
CA LEU A 70 -1.75 3.06 0.84
C LEU A 70 -2.50 4.35 1.16
N THR A 71 -2.99 5.06 0.14
CA THR A 71 -3.69 6.33 0.35
C THR A 71 -4.82 6.61 -0.64
N LYS A 72 -5.81 7.39 -0.22
CA LYS A 72 -6.79 8.08 -1.08
C LYS A 72 -6.36 9.52 -1.40
N ARG A 73 -5.29 10.01 -0.77
CA ARG A 73 -4.75 11.37 -0.91
C ARG A 73 -3.45 11.32 -1.71
N ALA A 74 -3.49 10.61 -2.84
CA ALA A 74 -2.35 10.32 -3.71
C ALA A 74 -1.52 11.56 -4.06
N LYS A 75 -2.18 12.69 -4.36
CA LYS A 75 -1.47 13.95 -4.64
C LYS A 75 -0.54 14.37 -3.51
N ARG A 76 -1.00 14.34 -2.24
CA ARG A 76 -0.18 14.76 -1.09
C ARG A 76 1.02 13.82 -0.88
N ALA A 77 0.82 12.51 -1.05
CA ALA A 77 1.91 11.54 -1.00
C ALA A 77 2.95 11.80 -2.10
N CYS A 78 2.49 12.06 -3.33
CA CYS A 78 3.36 12.31 -4.48
C CYS A 78 4.12 13.63 -4.35
N ASP A 79 3.48 14.71 -3.89
CA ASP A 79 4.12 16.00 -3.64
C ASP A 79 5.25 15.85 -2.60
N LEU A 80 5.04 15.06 -1.55
CA LEU A 80 6.06 14.78 -0.54
C LEU A 80 7.25 13.99 -1.12
N LEU A 81 7.00 12.90 -1.85
CA LEU A 81 8.07 12.09 -2.44
C LEU A 81 8.88 12.89 -3.46
N LYS A 82 8.22 13.68 -4.31
CA LYS A 82 8.91 14.60 -5.23
C LYS A 82 9.76 15.62 -4.49
N LYS A 83 9.28 16.16 -3.37
CA LYS A 83 10.07 17.07 -2.52
C LYS A 83 11.30 16.37 -1.94
N ILE A 84 11.15 15.12 -1.46
CA ILE A 84 12.27 14.30 -0.96
C ILE A 84 13.30 14.06 -2.07
N GLN A 85 12.83 13.76 -3.29
CA GLN A 85 13.68 13.55 -4.48
C GLN A 85 14.42 14.79 -4.93
N ALA A 86 13.71 15.92 -4.99
CA ALA A 86 14.31 17.21 -5.36
C ALA A 86 15.34 17.67 -4.32
N ASN A 87 15.08 17.41 -3.04
CA ASN A 87 15.98 17.82 -1.96
C ASN A 87 17.16 16.87 -1.74
N GLY A 88 17.13 15.67 -2.36
CA GLY A 88 18.24 14.84 -2.83
C GLY A 88 19.34 14.37 -1.85
N PHE A 89 19.64 15.09 -0.77
CA PHE A 89 20.85 14.93 0.06
C PHE A 89 20.72 15.60 1.45
N GLU A 90 19.75 16.50 1.68
CA GLU A 90 19.62 17.24 2.95
C GLU A 90 18.93 16.45 4.08
N LEU A 91 18.39 15.26 3.79
CA LEU A 91 17.93 14.33 4.83
C LEU A 91 19.16 13.65 5.47
N LYS A 92 19.84 14.41 6.34
CA LYS A 92 20.78 13.94 7.38
C LYS A 92 22.04 13.21 6.91
N GLY A 93 22.75 13.70 5.89
CA GLY A 93 24.19 13.43 5.74
C GLY A 93 24.61 11.97 5.59
N LEU A 94 23.76 11.13 5.02
CA LEU A 94 24.03 9.70 4.78
C LEU A 94 24.10 9.43 3.27
N GLY A 95 24.99 8.50 2.89
CA GLY A 95 25.43 8.30 1.51
C GLY A 95 24.33 7.87 0.53
N THR A 96 24.62 8.02 -0.77
CA THR A 96 23.74 7.69 -1.91
C THR A 96 23.11 6.30 -1.84
N GLU A 97 23.76 5.35 -1.18
CA GLU A 97 23.28 3.97 -1.01
C GLU A 97 22.06 3.90 -0.08
N LYS A 98 22.09 4.61 1.05
CA LYS A 98 20.98 4.61 2.02
C LYS A 98 19.72 5.21 1.40
N TYR A 99 19.90 6.27 0.61
CA TYR A 99 18.82 6.91 -0.14
C TYR A 99 18.20 5.99 -1.20
N ARG A 100 19.04 5.23 -1.91
CA ARG A 100 18.56 4.22 -2.86
C ARG A 100 17.78 3.11 -2.15
N ASN A 101 18.32 2.56 -1.06
CA ASN A 101 17.63 1.55 -0.25
C ASN A 101 16.26 2.05 0.22
N PHE A 102 16.15 3.33 0.59
CA PHE A 102 14.86 3.93 0.96
C PHE A 102 13.85 3.89 -0.19
N LEU A 103 14.23 4.30 -1.40
CA LEU A 103 13.33 4.31 -2.56
C LEU A 103 12.93 2.90 -3.01
N GLU A 104 13.87 1.95 -2.99
CA GLU A 104 13.63 0.53 -3.34
C GLU A 104 12.64 -0.15 -2.37
N ASN A 105 12.58 0.31 -1.12
CA ASN A 105 11.77 -0.29 -0.08
C ASN A 105 10.38 0.34 0.08
N ILE A 106 10.03 1.35 -0.71
CA ILE A 106 8.68 1.95 -0.69
C ILE A 106 7.77 1.22 -1.67
N TRP A 107 6.61 0.78 -1.18
CA TRP A 107 5.52 0.26 -1.99
C TRP A 107 4.39 1.29 -1.99
N LEU A 108 4.42 2.20 -2.96
CA LEU A 108 3.49 3.33 -3.05
C LEU A 108 2.20 2.93 -3.76
N GLY A 109 1.09 3.00 -3.03
CA GLY A 109 -0.21 2.57 -3.53
C GLY A 109 -1.34 3.56 -3.30
N ALA A 110 -2.31 3.49 -4.21
CA ALA A 110 -3.52 4.28 -4.13
C ALA A 110 -4.76 3.40 -4.05
N THR A 111 -5.70 3.81 -3.20
CA THR A 111 -7.06 3.24 -3.21
C THR A 111 -7.89 3.92 -4.29
N VAL A 112 -8.40 3.13 -5.24
CA VAL A 112 -9.27 3.57 -6.33
C VAL A 112 -10.56 2.77 -6.23
N GLU A 113 -11.59 3.32 -5.61
CA GLU A 113 -12.82 2.55 -5.32
C GLU A 113 -13.79 2.51 -6.50
N HIS A 114 -13.68 3.47 -7.42
CA HIS A 114 -14.60 3.70 -8.52
C HIS A 114 -13.87 4.41 -9.66
N GLN A 115 -14.43 4.38 -10.88
CA GLN A 115 -13.89 5.05 -12.07
C GLN A 115 -13.63 6.55 -11.83
N ASP A 116 -14.41 7.20 -10.97
CA ASP A 116 -14.26 8.63 -10.67
C ASP A 116 -12.97 8.96 -9.90
N TYR A 117 -12.28 7.95 -9.35
CA TYR A 117 -11.08 8.12 -8.54
C TYR A 117 -9.79 7.71 -9.23
N VAL A 118 -9.83 7.41 -10.53
CA VAL A 118 -8.64 6.97 -11.30
C VAL A 118 -7.54 8.02 -11.35
N GLU A 119 -7.87 9.30 -11.14
CA GLU A 119 -6.89 10.39 -10.98
C GLU A 119 -5.84 10.08 -9.90
N ARG A 120 -6.18 9.27 -8.89
CA ARG A 120 -5.24 8.86 -7.85
C ARG A 120 -4.15 7.96 -8.41
N ALA A 121 -4.49 7.04 -9.31
CA ALA A 121 -3.52 6.21 -10.02
C ALA A 121 -2.65 7.08 -10.94
N GLU A 122 -3.24 8.05 -11.65
CA GLU A 122 -2.46 8.97 -12.48
C GLU A 122 -1.44 9.79 -11.67
N ASN A 123 -1.81 10.26 -10.48
CA ASN A 123 -0.88 10.94 -9.58
C ASN A 123 0.35 10.06 -9.26
N LEU A 124 0.14 8.79 -8.94
CA LEU A 124 1.21 7.84 -8.61
C LEU A 124 2.19 7.64 -9.78
N ARG A 125 1.70 7.67 -11.02
CA ARG A 125 2.58 7.55 -12.21
C ARG A 125 3.56 8.71 -12.33
N THR A 126 3.25 9.87 -11.76
CA THR A 126 4.12 11.05 -11.83
C THR A 126 5.32 11.01 -10.89
N VAL A 127 5.43 9.96 -10.07
CA VAL A 127 6.56 9.75 -9.16
C VAL A 127 7.33 8.51 -9.63
N ASP A 128 8.63 8.69 -9.80
CA ASP A 128 9.55 7.59 -10.06
C ASP A 128 10.01 7.03 -8.73
N ILE A 129 9.81 5.74 -8.49
CA ILE A 129 10.38 5.04 -7.32
C ILE A 129 10.99 3.74 -7.83
N ASP A 130 12.09 3.32 -7.21
CA ASP A 130 12.73 2.03 -7.52
C ASP A 130 12.01 0.84 -6.85
N GLY A 131 11.17 1.12 -5.86
CA GLY A 131 10.25 0.16 -5.26
C GLY A 131 9.00 -0.08 -6.11
N HIS A 132 7.91 -0.48 -5.47
CA HIS A 132 6.69 -0.92 -6.18
C HIS A 132 5.60 0.14 -6.21
N LYS A 133 4.98 0.36 -7.37
CA LYS A 133 3.72 1.10 -7.48
C LYS A 133 2.54 0.13 -7.56
N TRP A 134 1.50 0.36 -6.77
CA TRP A 134 0.36 -0.57 -6.73
C TRP A 134 -1.01 0.10 -6.60
N LEU A 135 -2.07 -0.63 -6.94
CA LEU A 135 -3.46 -0.17 -6.82
C LEU A 135 -4.28 -1.07 -5.90
N SER A 136 -5.12 -0.44 -5.09
CA SER A 136 -6.13 -1.11 -4.28
C SER A 136 -7.52 -0.71 -4.75
N PHE A 137 -8.20 -1.63 -5.40
CA PHE A 137 -9.63 -1.58 -5.69
C PHE A 137 -10.40 -2.17 -4.52
N GLU A 138 -10.24 -1.56 -3.32
CA GLU A 138 -10.87 -2.03 -2.10
C GLU A 138 -11.43 -0.87 -1.24
N PRO A 139 -12.77 -0.82 -1.03
CA PRO A 139 -13.76 -1.64 -1.73
C PRO A 139 -13.84 -1.26 -3.22
N LEU A 140 -14.04 -2.24 -4.11
CA LEU A 140 -14.44 -1.98 -5.49
C LEU A 140 -15.95 -1.70 -5.52
N LEU A 141 -16.32 -0.46 -5.87
CA LEU A 141 -17.67 0.09 -5.78
C LEU A 141 -18.36 0.29 -7.13
N GLY A 142 -17.74 -0.13 -8.22
CA GLY A 142 -18.30 -0.08 -9.56
C GLY A 142 -17.29 -0.53 -10.62
N PRO A 143 -17.67 -0.53 -11.90
CA PRO A 143 -16.76 -0.90 -12.98
C PRO A 143 -15.62 0.13 -13.11
N ILE A 144 -14.43 -0.35 -13.47
CA ILE A 144 -13.24 0.45 -13.74
C ILE A 144 -12.62 -0.02 -15.06
N ASP A 145 -12.18 0.90 -15.91
CA ASP A 145 -11.38 0.57 -17.10
C ASP A 145 -10.06 -0.08 -16.64
N PRO A 146 -9.84 -1.37 -16.93
CA PRO A 146 -8.69 -2.11 -16.41
C PRO A 146 -7.35 -1.58 -16.97
N LYS A 147 -7.34 -0.78 -18.04
CA LYS A 147 -6.14 -0.11 -18.55
C LYS A 147 -5.49 0.79 -17.50
N ILE A 148 -6.23 1.22 -16.48
CA ILE A 148 -5.66 1.97 -15.36
C ILE A 148 -4.59 1.17 -14.60
N CYS A 149 -4.54 -0.16 -14.73
CA CYS A 149 -3.51 -1.00 -14.10
C CYS A 149 -2.15 -0.90 -14.83
N LYS A 150 -2.11 -0.33 -16.06
CA LYS A 150 -0.86 -0.22 -16.81
C LYS A 150 0.21 0.59 -16.06
N GLY A 151 1.40 0.01 -15.94
CA GLY A 151 2.54 0.64 -15.27
C GLY A 151 2.52 0.51 -13.74
N PHE A 152 1.69 -0.37 -13.20
CA PHE A 152 1.69 -0.78 -11.80
C PHE A 152 2.18 -2.22 -11.68
N ASP A 153 2.85 -2.52 -10.57
CA ASP A 153 3.47 -3.84 -10.30
C ASP A 153 2.49 -4.79 -9.63
N TRP A 154 1.52 -4.24 -8.89
CA TRP A 154 0.59 -5.02 -8.07
C TRP A 154 -0.80 -4.39 -8.02
N VAL A 155 -1.83 -5.24 -8.09
CA VAL A 155 -3.23 -4.87 -8.03
C VAL A 155 -3.96 -5.74 -7.01
N VAL A 156 -4.66 -5.09 -6.08
CA VAL A 156 -5.53 -5.73 -5.09
C VAL A 156 -6.98 -5.42 -5.41
N VAL A 157 -7.85 -6.43 -5.48
CA VAL A 157 -9.30 -6.27 -5.63
C VAL A 157 -10.03 -6.88 -4.44
N GLY A 158 -10.99 -6.16 -3.87
CA GLY A 158 -11.83 -6.70 -2.81
C GLY A 158 -13.12 -5.92 -2.57
N GLY A 159 -14.14 -6.63 -2.09
CA GLY A 159 -15.40 -6.04 -1.67
C GLY A 159 -15.35 -5.48 -0.24
N GLU A 160 -16.32 -4.64 0.09
CA GLU A 160 -16.46 -4.01 1.39
C GLU A 160 -16.64 -5.03 2.52
N SER A 161 -16.04 -4.77 3.68
CA SER A 161 -16.19 -5.63 4.86
C SER A 161 -17.35 -5.15 5.75
N GLY A 162 -18.02 -6.08 6.44
CA GLY A 162 -18.99 -5.77 7.49
C GLY A 162 -20.41 -6.23 7.17
N SER A 163 -21.32 -6.09 8.14
CA SER A 163 -22.72 -6.51 8.00
C SER A 163 -23.50 -5.66 6.99
N GLN A 164 -23.03 -4.44 6.71
CA GLN A 164 -23.62 -3.49 5.75
C GLN A 164 -22.78 -3.38 4.47
N ALA A 165 -21.96 -4.39 4.16
CA ALA A 165 -21.10 -4.37 2.98
C ALA A 165 -21.92 -4.25 1.70
N ARG A 166 -21.56 -3.28 0.86
CA ARG A 166 -22.12 -3.17 -0.49
C ARG A 166 -21.72 -4.38 -1.34
N TYR A 167 -22.65 -4.81 -2.19
CA TYR A 167 -22.42 -5.89 -3.14
C TYR A 167 -21.39 -5.46 -4.19
N MET A 168 -20.40 -6.31 -4.43
CA MET A 168 -19.43 -6.15 -5.51
C MET A 168 -19.83 -7.09 -6.65
N GLU A 169 -20.19 -6.55 -7.81
CA GLU A 169 -20.61 -7.38 -8.94
C GLU A 169 -19.41 -8.13 -9.55
N PRO A 170 -19.50 -9.45 -9.80
CA PRO A 170 -18.41 -10.22 -10.41
C PRO A 170 -17.88 -9.65 -11.72
N LYS A 171 -18.74 -9.09 -12.57
CA LYS A 171 -18.35 -8.46 -13.84
C LYS A 171 -17.43 -7.24 -13.69
N TRP A 172 -17.29 -6.65 -12.50
CA TRP A 172 -16.32 -5.58 -12.26
C TRP A 172 -14.92 -6.13 -11.97
N VAL A 173 -14.83 -7.36 -11.43
CA VAL A 173 -13.57 -7.99 -11.01
C VAL A 173 -12.85 -8.63 -12.20
N TYR A 174 -13.59 -9.36 -13.05
CA TYR A 174 -13.00 -10.16 -14.13
C TYR A 174 -12.15 -9.34 -15.12
N PRO A 175 -12.61 -8.16 -15.62
CA PRO A 175 -11.78 -7.37 -16.53
C PRO A 175 -10.46 -6.90 -15.90
N ILE A 176 -10.46 -6.59 -14.60
CA ILE A 176 -9.25 -6.18 -13.87
C ILE A 176 -8.29 -7.37 -13.74
N ARG A 177 -8.80 -8.54 -13.31
CA ARG A 177 -8.02 -9.78 -13.22
C ARG A 177 -7.38 -10.10 -14.58
N ASP A 178 -8.20 -10.21 -15.62
CA ASP A 178 -7.76 -10.68 -16.93
C ASP A 178 -6.70 -9.75 -17.51
N TYR A 179 -6.89 -8.44 -17.38
CA TYR A 179 -5.88 -7.46 -17.77
C TYR A 179 -4.57 -7.63 -17.01
N CYS A 180 -4.63 -7.83 -15.68
CA CYS A 180 -3.43 -8.03 -14.88
C CYS A 180 -2.66 -9.28 -15.33
N LEU A 181 -3.36 -10.40 -15.50
CA LEU A 181 -2.75 -11.66 -15.93
C LEU A 181 -2.16 -11.57 -17.34
N GLU A 182 -2.87 -10.94 -18.28
CA GLU A 182 -2.39 -10.73 -19.65
C GLU A 182 -1.11 -9.87 -19.71
N HIS A 183 -0.95 -8.93 -18.79
CA HIS A 183 0.16 -7.97 -18.76
C HIS A 183 1.24 -8.31 -17.73
N GLY A 184 1.16 -9.46 -17.07
CA GLY A 184 2.14 -9.88 -16.05
C GLY A 184 2.13 -9.02 -14.77
N ILE A 185 1.02 -8.33 -14.48
CA ILE A 185 0.84 -7.54 -13.25
C ILE A 185 0.38 -8.48 -12.14
N LEU A 186 1.00 -8.39 -10.96
CA LEU A 186 0.64 -9.25 -9.83
C LEU A 186 -0.79 -8.95 -9.38
N PHE A 187 -1.60 -10.00 -9.21
CA PHE A 187 -3.02 -9.87 -8.87
C PHE A 187 -3.36 -10.55 -7.55
N TYR A 188 -4.00 -9.79 -6.66
CA TYR A 188 -4.47 -10.28 -5.37
C TYR A 188 -5.98 -10.09 -5.25
N PHE A 189 -6.71 -11.18 -5.14
CA PHE A 189 -8.13 -11.13 -4.82
C PHE A 189 -8.32 -11.31 -3.31
N LYS A 190 -8.92 -10.32 -2.65
CA LYS A 190 -9.07 -10.35 -1.19
C LYS A 190 -10.31 -11.09 -0.72
N GLN A 191 -11.47 -10.70 -1.25
CA GLN A 191 -12.80 -11.24 -0.91
C GLN A 191 -13.90 -10.57 -1.74
N TRP A 192 -15.07 -11.20 -1.81
CA TRP A 192 -16.28 -10.66 -2.45
C TRP A 192 -17.07 -9.62 -1.63
N GLY A 193 -16.70 -9.39 -0.36
CA GLY A 193 -17.38 -8.46 0.54
C GLY A 193 -17.67 -9.08 1.91
N ASN A 194 -18.96 -9.23 2.26
CA ASN A 194 -19.40 -9.88 3.52
C ASN A 194 -19.08 -11.38 3.62
N GLN A 195 -18.58 -11.99 2.55
CA GLN A 195 -18.09 -13.36 2.58
C GLN A 195 -16.83 -13.45 3.47
N LYS A 196 -16.55 -14.64 4.03
CA LYS A 196 -15.29 -14.86 4.76
C LYS A 196 -14.11 -14.49 3.86
N LYS A 197 -13.06 -13.89 4.46
CA LYS A 197 -11.78 -13.62 3.76
C LYS A 197 -11.40 -14.84 2.94
N GLY A 198 -11.29 -14.67 1.62
CA GLY A 198 -11.17 -15.76 0.69
C GLY A 198 -10.47 -15.28 -0.56
N TYR A 199 -9.31 -15.87 -0.82
CA TYR A 199 -8.48 -15.55 -1.99
C TYR A 199 -8.95 -16.28 -3.25
N ILE A 200 -10.16 -16.84 -3.21
CA ILE A 200 -10.68 -17.74 -4.24
C ILE A 200 -11.58 -16.95 -5.19
N LEU A 201 -11.19 -16.92 -6.46
CA LEU A 201 -11.93 -16.38 -7.58
C LEU A 201 -12.04 -17.51 -8.61
N ASP A 202 -13.27 -17.93 -8.93
CA ASP A 202 -13.56 -19.05 -9.83
C ASP A 202 -12.82 -20.37 -9.48
N GLY A 203 -12.70 -20.66 -8.18
CA GLY A 203 -12.02 -21.87 -7.69
C GLY A 203 -10.48 -21.79 -7.68
N GLN A 204 -9.90 -20.67 -8.14
CA GLN A 204 -8.45 -20.44 -8.14
C GLN A 204 -8.04 -19.43 -7.07
N VAL A 205 -6.83 -19.61 -6.52
CA VAL A 205 -6.28 -18.73 -5.50
C VAL A 205 -5.46 -17.62 -6.13
N TYR A 206 -5.82 -16.36 -5.87
CA TYR A 206 -5.06 -15.17 -6.29
C TYR A 206 -4.57 -14.40 -5.08
N ARG A 207 -3.27 -14.55 -4.76
CA ARG A 207 -2.67 -13.97 -3.55
C ARG A 207 -1.25 -13.43 -3.78
N ASP A 208 -0.95 -13.08 -5.03
CA ASP A 208 0.38 -12.65 -5.41
C ASP A 208 0.73 -11.33 -4.71
N ILE A 209 1.98 -11.20 -4.30
CA ILE A 209 2.55 -9.98 -3.71
C ILE A 209 3.93 -9.75 -4.34
N PRO A 210 4.39 -8.49 -4.45
CA PRO A 210 5.74 -8.22 -4.89
C PRO A 210 6.78 -8.85 -3.96
N PHE A 211 7.93 -9.21 -4.52
CA PHE A 211 9.09 -9.51 -3.70
C PHE A 211 9.62 -8.21 -3.08
N SER A 212 9.93 -8.23 -1.79
CA SER A 212 10.78 -7.18 -1.22
C SER A 212 12.22 -7.36 -1.70
N CYS A 213 13.01 -6.27 -1.77
CA CYS A 213 14.43 -6.41 -2.10
C CYS A 213 15.18 -7.32 -1.09
N HIS A 214 14.63 -7.48 0.11
CA HIS A 214 15.14 -8.35 1.16
C HIS A 214 14.72 -9.82 1.02
N ASP A 215 13.61 -10.13 0.33
CA ASP A 215 13.19 -11.52 0.07
C ASP A 215 14.12 -12.23 -0.92
N LEU A 216 14.85 -11.49 -1.76
CA LEU A 216 15.93 -12.03 -2.61
C LEU A 216 17.09 -12.60 -1.79
N ILE A 217 17.24 -12.17 -0.53
CA ILE A 217 18.31 -12.60 0.38
C ILE A 217 17.83 -13.71 1.33
N MET A 218 16.53 -13.83 1.59
CA MET A 218 15.98 -14.77 2.57
C MET A 218 14.74 -15.49 2.06
N SER A 219 14.92 -16.62 1.35
CA SER A 219 13.84 -17.59 1.20
C SER A 219 13.50 -18.18 2.57
N THR A 220 12.49 -17.64 3.26
CA THR A 220 11.48 -18.32 4.11
C THR A 220 10.76 -17.34 5.05
N THR A 221 9.47 -17.14 4.82
CA THR A 221 8.44 -16.72 5.80
C THR A 221 8.40 -15.24 6.23
N SER A 222 7.86 -14.38 5.36
CA SER A 222 7.54 -12.98 5.72
C SER A 222 6.13 -12.88 6.35
N GLN A 223 6.06 -12.52 7.64
CA GLN A 223 4.83 -12.12 8.33
C GLN A 223 4.67 -10.60 8.24
N ILE A 224 3.46 -10.11 7.93
CA ILE A 224 3.15 -8.68 7.86
C ILE A 224 2.83 -8.17 9.27
N GLN A 225 3.57 -7.17 9.76
CA GLN A 225 3.32 -6.46 11.02
C GLN A 225 2.85 -5.01 10.75
N LEU A 226 2.04 -4.44 11.65
CA LEU A 226 1.39 -3.13 11.52
C LEU A 226 1.96 -2.14 12.56
N ILE A 227 2.22 -0.89 12.15
CA ILE A 227 2.64 0.25 13.00
C ILE A 227 1.49 1.24 13.08
#